data_AF-X7Z4I8-F1
#
_entry.id   AF-X7Z4I8-F1
#
_cell.length_a   1.000
_cell.length_b   1.000
_cell.length_c   1.000
_cell.angle_alpha   90.00
_cell.angle_beta   90.00
_cell.angle_gamma   90.00
#
_symmetry.space_group_name_H-M   'P 1'
#
loop_
_entity.id
_entity.type
_entity.pdbx_description
1 polymer ?
#
loop_
_entity_poly.entity_id
_entity_poly.type
_entity_poly.pdbx_seq_one_letter_code
_entity_poly.pdbx_strand_id
1 'polypeptide(L)'
;MLDFVAANELEVVDGKLTGRLVGPIIDRAGKAKALRDFAHQAGVPLEQTVAVGDGANDIDMLAAAGLGVAFNAKPALREIADASLTYPYLDTVLFILGVTRGEIEAADAVDGCCGASRSRPSERARGVCGTIVGCPKPQVTQSTLIC
;
A
#
# COMPACT_ATOMS: atom_id res chain seq x y z
N MET A 1 -6.86 -7.20 2.29
CA MET A 1 -7.34 -6.27 3.33
C MET A 1 -6.11 -5.53 3.86
N LEU A 2 -6.26 -4.36 4.49
CA LEU A 2 -5.14 -3.70 5.17
C LEU A 2 -5.35 -3.83 6.68
N ASP A 3 -4.30 -4.14 7.42
CA ASP A 3 -4.34 -4.37 8.87
C ASP A 3 -4.22 -3.07 9.67
N PHE A 4 -3.58 -2.06 9.11
CA PHE A 4 -3.44 -0.74 9.72
C PHE A 4 -3.54 0.40 8.69
N VAL A 5 -4.13 1.53 9.09
CA VAL A 5 -4.24 2.74 8.28
C VAL A 5 -4.07 3.96 9.19
N ALA A 6 -3.13 4.85 8.84
CA ALA A 6 -2.97 6.17 9.45
C ALA A 6 -3.07 7.25 8.36
N ALA A 7 -4.03 8.16 8.49
CA ALA A 7 -4.30 9.22 7.51
C ALA A 7 -4.83 10.48 8.21
N ASN A 8 -4.76 11.62 7.50
CA ASN A 8 -5.39 12.86 7.94
C ASN A 8 -6.90 12.79 7.71
N GLU A 9 -7.70 13.16 8.71
CA GLU A 9 -9.14 13.30 8.59
C GLU A 9 -9.51 14.73 8.16
N LEU A 10 -10.35 14.87 7.13
CA LEU A 10 -10.83 16.16 6.64
C LEU A 10 -12.13 16.54 7.36
N GLU A 11 -12.21 17.78 7.87
CA GLU A 11 -13.43 18.24 8.52
C GLU A 11 -14.55 18.48 7.49
N VAL A 12 -15.70 17.84 7.73
CA VAL A 12 -16.92 17.93 6.92
C VAL A 12 -18.05 18.54 7.76
N VAL A 13 -18.63 19.63 7.27
CA VAL A 13 -19.83 20.26 7.86
C VAL A 13 -20.86 20.43 6.75
N ASP A 14 -22.12 20.04 7.02
CA ASP A 14 -23.23 20.06 6.05
C ASP A 14 -22.90 19.39 4.69
N GLY A 15 -22.12 18.31 4.73
CA GLY A 15 -21.67 17.57 3.54
C GLY A 15 -20.60 18.30 2.70
N LYS A 16 -19.99 19.38 3.21
CA LYS A 16 -18.95 20.16 2.54
C LYS A 16 -17.64 20.10 3.32
N LEU A 17 -16.53 20.02 2.57
CA LEU A 17 -15.18 20.18 3.12
C LEU A 17 -15.00 21.63 3.61
N THR A 18 -14.58 21.81 4.86
CA THR A 18 -14.32 23.15 5.43
C THR A 18 -12.92 23.68 5.11
N GLY A 19 -12.03 22.81 4.64
CA GLY A 19 -10.60 23.09 4.46
C GLY A 19 -9.76 22.91 5.72
N ARG A 20 -10.35 22.47 6.85
CA ARG A 20 -9.63 22.11 8.08
C ARG A 20 -9.43 20.60 8.21
N LEU A 21 -8.48 20.22 9.06
CA LEU A 21 -8.24 18.83 9.46
C LEU A 21 -8.88 18.58 10.84
N VAL A 22 -9.28 17.34 11.09
CA VAL A 22 -9.73 16.85 12.40
C VAL A 22 -8.60 16.07 13.05
N GLY A 23 -8.36 16.31 14.34
CA GLY A 23 -7.42 15.53 15.13
C GLY A 23 -5.94 15.80 14.83
N PRO A 24 -5.03 14.85 15.16
CA PRO A 24 -3.60 15.00 14.96
C PRO A 24 -3.23 14.89 13.47
N ILE A 25 -2.29 15.75 13.04
CA ILE A 25 -1.84 15.77 11.65
C ILE A 25 -0.78 14.67 11.44
N ILE A 26 -1.03 13.80 10.45
CA ILE A 26 -0.05 12.87 9.89
C ILE A 26 0.88 13.67 8.97
N ASP A 27 1.85 14.35 9.59
CA ASP A 27 2.99 14.97 8.92
C ASP A 27 4.17 13.98 8.80
N ARG A 28 5.35 14.47 8.43
CA ARG A 28 6.57 13.67 8.27
C ARG A 28 6.96 12.92 9.57
N ALA A 29 6.89 13.58 10.72
CA ALA A 29 7.16 12.97 12.01
C ALA A 29 5.98 12.07 12.45
N GLY A 30 4.75 12.45 12.11
CA GLY A 30 3.54 11.66 12.30
C GLY A 30 3.59 10.30 11.60
N LYS A 31 4.11 10.21 10.37
CA LYS A 31 4.33 8.93 9.67
C LYS A 31 5.34 8.04 10.39
N ALA A 32 6.47 8.62 10.82
CA ALA A 32 7.47 7.89 11.59
C ALA A 32 6.93 7.42 12.95
N LYS A 33 6.02 8.18 13.58
CA LYS A 33 5.31 7.74 14.79
C LYS A 33 4.35 6.60 14.47
N ALA A 34 3.54 6.72 13.43
CA ALA A 34 2.58 5.70 13.01
C ALA A 34 3.24 4.35 12.70
N LEU A 35 4.40 4.35 12.03
CA LEU A 35 5.20 3.14 11.81
C LEU A 35 5.63 2.49 13.14
N ARG A 36 6.15 3.27 14.09
CA ARG A 36 6.56 2.75 15.41
C ARG A 36 5.37 2.24 16.24
N ASP A 37 4.25 2.97 16.22
CA ASP A 37 3.02 2.57 16.89
C ASP A 37 2.48 1.24 16.31
N PHE A 38 2.52 1.08 14.98
CA PHE A 38 2.09 -0.14 14.29
C PHE A 38 3.03 -1.31 14.57
N ALA A 39 4.34 -1.13 14.44
CA ALA A 39 5.34 -2.15 14.73
C ALA A 39 5.21 -2.67 16.18
N HIS A 40 5.02 -1.76 17.15
CA HIS A 40 4.75 -2.11 18.54
C HIS A 40 3.44 -2.89 18.72
N GLN A 41 2.36 -2.51 18.03
CA GLN A 41 1.07 -3.23 18.08
C GLN A 41 1.15 -4.62 17.45
N ALA A 42 1.92 -4.78 16.38
CA ALA A 42 2.16 -6.05 15.72
C ALA A 42 3.19 -6.95 16.45
N GLY A 43 3.92 -6.41 17.43
CA GLY A 43 5.00 -7.11 18.13
C GLY A 43 6.27 -7.29 17.29
N VAL A 44 6.46 -6.47 16.26
CA VAL A 44 7.56 -6.54 15.30
C VAL A 44 8.66 -5.53 15.68
N PRO A 45 9.94 -5.96 15.82
CA PRO A 45 11.07 -5.05 15.98
C PRO A 45 11.21 -4.10 14.78
N LEU A 46 11.63 -2.85 15.01
CA LEU A 46 11.75 -1.86 13.93
C LEU A 46 12.73 -2.30 12.83
N GLU A 47 13.77 -3.03 13.22
CA GLU A 47 14.78 -3.62 12.33
C GLU A 47 14.19 -4.65 11.35
N GLN A 48 12.98 -5.15 11.60
CA GLN A 48 12.23 -6.06 10.72
C GLN A 48 11.09 -5.36 9.95
N THR A 49 10.97 -4.03 10.05
CA THR A 49 9.95 -3.25 9.32
C THR A 49 10.47 -2.73 7.98
N VAL A 50 9.58 -2.64 7.00
CA VAL A 50 9.86 -2.14 5.65
C VAL A 50 8.97 -0.94 5.38
N ALA A 51 9.56 0.19 4.95
CA ALA A 51 8.83 1.41 4.65
C ALA A 51 9.01 1.78 3.17
N VAL A 52 7.91 2.03 2.45
CA VAL A 52 7.94 2.42 1.03
C VAL A 52 7.35 3.82 0.85
N GLY A 53 8.05 4.70 0.13
CA GLY A 53 7.62 6.09 -0.07
C GLY A 53 8.18 6.75 -1.33
N ASP A 54 7.59 7.88 -1.73
CA ASP A 54 7.95 8.63 -2.96
C ASP A 54 8.41 10.07 -2.68
N GLY A 55 8.03 10.64 -1.53
CA GLY A 55 8.17 12.06 -1.23
C GLY A 55 9.05 12.40 -0.04
N ALA A 56 9.42 13.68 0.08
CA ALA A 56 10.14 14.20 1.24
C ALA A 56 9.35 14.08 2.58
N ASN A 57 8.04 13.82 2.50
CA ASN A 57 7.18 13.55 3.65
C ASN A 57 7.43 12.16 4.26
N ASP A 58 8.08 11.25 3.53
CA ASP A 58 8.31 9.87 3.94
C ASP A 58 9.71 9.67 4.57
N ILE A 59 10.58 10.69 4.53
CA ILE A 59 11.98 10.58 4.95
C ILE A 59 12.12 10.04 6.39
N ASP A 60 11.37 10.58 7.37
CA ASP A 60 11.49 10.13 8.76
C ASP A 60 10.87 8.75 8.98
N MET A 61 9.95 8.32 8.09
CA MET A 61 9.36 6.98 8.11
C MET A 61 10.36 5.96 7.57
N LEU A 62 11.02 6.26 6.43
CA LEU A 62 12.07 5.40 5.87
C LEU A 62 13.27 5.33 6.82
N ALA A 63 13.72 6.45 7.39
CA ALA A 63 14.82 6.50 8.35
C ALA A 63 14.50 5.87 9.73
N ALA A 64 13.24 5.49 9.97
CA ALA A 64 12.82 4.77 11.19
C ALA A 64 12.57 3.28 10.96
N ALA A 65 12.55 2.82 9.69
CA ALA A 65 12.36 1.43 9.32
C ALA A 65 13.69 0.66 9.32
N GLY A 66 13.62 -0.67 9.32
CA GLY A 66 14.77 -1.54 9.09
C GLY A 66 15.22 -1.57 7.63
N LEU A 67 14.28 -1.29 6.71
CA LEU A 67 14.53 -1.14 5.28
C LEU A 67 13.65 -0.03 4.69
N GLY A 68 14.27 1.08 4.26
CA GLY A 68 13.63 2.17 3.54
C GLY A 68 13.73 2.02 2.02
N VAL A 69 12.59 1.94 1.32
CA VAL A 69 12.51 1.81 -0.14
C VAL A 69 11.89 3.06 -0.79
N ALA A 70 12.69 3.78 -1.57
CA ALA A 70 12.24 4.89 -2.38
C ALA A 70 11.60 4.41 -3.69
N PHE A 71 10.27 4.46 -3.81
CA PHE A 71 9.53 4.07 -5.01
C PHE A 71 9.23 5.27 -5.91
N ASN A 72 9.81 5.29 -7.12
CA ASN A 72 9.72 6.37 -8.11
C ASN A 72 10.00 7.77 -7.54
N ALA A 73 10.78 7.82 -6.45
CA ALA A 73 10.81 8.97 -5.56
C ALA A 73 11.53 10.19 -6.12
N LYS A 74 11.36 11.34 -5.45
CA LYS A 74 12.17 12.55 -5.70
C LYS A 74 13.61 12.38 -5.16
N PRO A 75 14.62 13.10 -5.69
CA PRO A 75 16.03 12.96 -5.27
C PRO A 75 16.24 13.01 -3.76
N ALA A 76 15.57 13.96 -3.08
CA ALA A 76 15.66 14.14 -1.63
C ALA A 76 15.22 12.94 -0.77
N LEU A 77 14.46 11.97 -1.31
CA LEU A 77 14.17 10.70 -0.64
C LEU A 77 15.14 9.59 -1.09
N ARG A 78 15.53 9.58 -2.38
CA ARG A 78 16.47 8.57 -2.93
C ARG A 78 17.86 8.64 -2.30
N GLU A 79 18.30 9.82 -1.85
CA GLU A 79 19.58 10.02 -1.18
C GLU A 79 19.61 9.47 0.26
N ILE A 80 18.45 9.12 0.83
CA ILE A 80 18.28 8.70 2.24
C ILE A 80 17.76 7.26 2.34
N ALA A 81 17.09 6.74 1.32
CA ALA A 81 16.57 5.38 1.28
C ALA A 81 17.69 4.33 1.02
N ASP A 82 17.60 3.18 1.68
CA ASP A 82 18.53 2.05 1.50
C ASP A 82 18.43 1.45 0.09
N ALA A 83 17.23 1.48 -0.49
CA ALA A 83 16.96 1.02 -1.86
C ALA A 83 16.11 2.02 -2.64
N SER A 84 16.31 2.10 -3.96
CA SER A 84 15.53 2.96 -4.86
C SER A 84 15.03 2.20 -6.08
N LEU A 85 13.72 2.25 -6.32
CA LEU A 85 13.03 1.66 -7.46
C LEU A 85 12.59 2.75 -8.43
N THR A 86 13.00 2.65 -9.70
CA THR A 86 12.73 3.66 -10.75
C THR A 86 11.78 3.15 -11.84
N TYR A 87 11.20 1.96 -11.65
CA TYR A 87 10.22 1.37 -12.56
C TYR A 87 8.80 1.50 -11.99
N PRO A 88 7.76 1.60 -12.83
CA PRO A 88 6.38 1.87 -12.39
C PRO A 88 5.65 0.62 -11.84
N TYR A 89 6.38 -0.32 -11.24
CA TYR A 89 5.84 -1.61 -10.78
C TYR A 89 6.25 -1.87 -9.33
N LEU A 90 5.27 -1.95 -8.42
CA LEU A 90 5.48 -2.04 -6.97
C LEU A 90 5.80 -3.46 -6.49
N ASP A 91 5.43 -4.47 -7.28
CA ASP A 91 5.86 -5.87 -7.14
C ASP A 91 7.39 -6.01 -7.09
N THR A 92 8.15 -5.07 -7.67
CA THR A 92 9.61 -5.06 -7.61
C THR A 92 10.18 -4.92 -6.19
N VAL A 93 9.38 -4.49 -5.21
CA VAL A 93 9.75 -4.54 -3.78
C VAL A 93 9.93 -6.01 -3.32
N LEU A 94 9.15 -6.96 -3.84
CA LEU A 94 9.25 -8.38 -3.47
C LEU A 94 10.62 -8.96 -3.81
N PHE A 95 11.24 -8.53 -4.91
CA PHE A 95 12.61 -8.93 -5.27
C PHE A 95 13.67 -8.41 -4.28
N ILE A 96 13.44 -7.24 -3.66
CA ILE A 96 14.32 -6.70 -2.60
C ILE A 96 14.18 -7.55 -1.33
N LEU A 97 12.98 -8.06 -1.04
CA LEU A 97 12.71 -8.98 0.07
C LEU A 97 13.15 -10.42 -0.21
N GLY A 98 13.83 -10.68 -1.34
CA GLY A 98 14.38 -11.98 -1.72
C GLY A 98 13.38 -12.94 -2.38
N VAL A 99 12.13 -12.53 -2.59
CA VAL A 99 11.11 -13.36 -3.25
C VAL A 99 11.36 -13.38 -4.76
N THR A 100 11.51 -14.56 -5.34
CA THR A 100 11.69 -14.71 -6.79
C THR A 100 10.35 -14.72 -7.53
N ARG A 101 10.39 -14.37 -8.83
CA ARG A 101 9.20 -14.42 -9.69
C ARG A 101 8.57 -15.82 -9.77
N GLY A 102 9.38 -16.87 -9.72
CA GLY A 102 8.89 -18.25 -9.73
C GLY A 102 8.13 -18.64 -8.46
N GLU A 103 8.52 -18.09 -7.31
CA GLU A 103 7.79 -18.29 -6.04
C GLU A 103 6.45 -17.56 -6.03
N ILE A 104 6.39 -16.33 -6.57
CA ILE A 104 5.14 -15.59 -6.78
C ILE A 104 4.19 -16.38 -7.68
N GLU A 105 4.65 -16.79 -8.87
CA GLU A 105 3.83 -17.52 -9.85
C GLU A 105 3.40 -18.90 -9.32
N ALA A 106 4.20 -19.55 -8.46
CA ALA A 106 3.82 -20.80 -7.79
C ALA A 106 2.79 -20.59 -6.67
N ALA A 107 2.90 -19.54 -5.86
CA ALA A 107 1.92 -19.22 -4.82
C ALA A 107 0.57 -18.80 -5.44
N ASP A 108 0.59 -17.92 -6.44
CA ASP A 108 -0.60 -17.51 -7.20
C ASP A 108 -1.35 -18.70 -7.83
N ALA A 109 -0.62 -19.74 -8.26
CA ALA A 109 -1.23 -20.96 -8.80
C ALA A 109 -1.93 -21.81 -7.72
N VAL A 110 -1.46 -21.77 -6.47
CA VAL A 110 -2.10 -22.46 -5.33
C VAL A 110 -3.33 -21.69 -4.85
N ASP A 111 -3.22 -20.37 -4.67
CA ASP A 111 -4.36 -19.53 -4.25
C ASP A 111 -5.44 -19.44 -5.35
N GLY A 112 -5.01 -19.43 -6.62
CA GLY A 112 -5.89 -19.51 -7.79
C GLY A 112 -6.73 -20.78 -7.86
N CYS A 113 -6.35 -21.86 -7.15
CA CYS A 113 -7.17 -23.07 -7.06
C CYS A 113 -8.41 -22.90 -6.14
N CYS A 114 -8.48 -21.84 -5.33
CA CYS A 114 -9.64 -21.57 -4.47
C CYS A 114 -10.58 -20.46 -5.01
N GLY A 115 -10.27 -19.85 -6.17
CA GLY A 115 -10.96 -18.66 -6.67
C GLY A 115 -11.16 -18.60 -8.18
N ALA A 116 -12.20 -19.26 -8.68
CA ALA A 116 -12.75 -19.16 -10.04
C ALA A 116 -11.85 -19.64 -11.20
N SER A 117 -12.18 -20.84 -11.70
CA SER A 117 -11.74 -21.34 -13.00
C SER A 117 -11.99 -20.33 -14.14
N ARG A 118 -10.91 -19.82 -14.75
CA ARG A 118 -10.95 -19.17 -16.07
C ARG A 118 -10.19 -19.97 -17.12
N SER A 119 -10.60 -21.23 -17.29
CA SER A 119 -10.43 -21.90 -18.58
C SER A 119 -11.10 -21.05 -19.67
N ARG A 120 -10.33 -20.58 -20.64
CA ARG A 120 -10.82 -19.81 -21.80
C ARG A 120 -11.90 -20.64 -22.53
N PRO A 121 -13.13 -20.14 -22.72
CA PRO A 121 -14.17 -20.92 -23.39
C PRO A 121 -14.07 -20.80 -24.91
N SER A 122 -13.78 -21.90 -25.58
CA SER A 122 -14.22 -22.14 -26.95
C SER A 122 -15.58 -22.85 -26.92
N GLU A 123 -16.54 -22.29 -27.66
CA GLU A 123 -17.87 -22.85 -27.99
C GLU A 123 -18.98 -22.97 -26.92
N ARG A 124 -20.10 -22.31 -27.27
CA ARG A 124 -21.52 -22.70 -27.05
C ARG A 124 -21.94 -23.31 -25.69
N ALA A 125 -22.63 -22.50 -24.88
CA ALA A 125 -24.00 -22.80 -24.45
C ALA A 125 -24.74 -21.55 -23.94
N ARG A 126 -26.08 -21.61 -23.98
CA ARG A 126 -27.03 -20.56 -23.55
C ARG A 126 -27.20 -20.57 -22.01
N GLY A 127 -27.48 -19.43 -21.39
CA GLY A 127 -27.89 -19.34 -19.98
C GLY A 127 -28.09 -17.90 -19.51
N VAL A 128 -29.03 -17.66 -18.58
CA VAL A 128 -29.48 -16.33 -18.12
C VAL A 128 -29.30 -16.18 -16.60
N CYS A 129 -29.33 -14.94 -16.10
CA CYS A 129 -29.51 -14.52 -14.69
C CYS A 129 -28.21 -14.41 -13.85
N GLY A 130 -27.98 -13.40 -13.01
CA GLY A 130 -28.70 -12.13 -12.74
C GLY A 130 -27.88 -11.27 -11.74
N THR A 131 -27.63 -9.96 -11.97
CA THR A 131 -28.42 -8.73 -11.65
C THR A 131 -28.09 -8.07 -10.28
N ILE A 132 -27.78 -6.75 -10.30
CA ILE A 132 -27.68 -5.74 -9.19
C ILE A 132 -26.63 -6.05 -8.07
N VAL A 133 -25.84 -5.13 -7.46
CA VAL A 133 -25.79 -3.65 -7.27
C VAL A 133 -24.29 -3.23 -7.29
N GLY A 134 -23.80 -2.00 -7.62
CA GLY A 134 -24.39 -0.72 -8.01
C GLY A 134 -23.33 0.38 -8.27
N CYS A 135 -23.53 1.60 -7.78
CA CYS A 135 -22.66 2.81 -7.89
C CYS A 135 -22.65 3.60 -6.55
N PRO A 136 -21.78 4.64 -6.31
CA PRO A 136 -20.86 5.35 -7.22
C PRO A 136 -19.39 5.55 -6.71
N LYS A 137 -18.57 6.26 -7.50
CA LYS A 137 -17.17 6.69 -7.23
C LYS A 137 -17.10 7.99 -6.37
N PRO A 138 -15.98 8.75 -6.28
CA PRO A 138 -14.53 8.42 -6.24
C PRO A 138 -13.79 9.15 -5.08
N GLN A 139 -12.71 8.60 -4.50
CA GLN A 139 -11.74 9.44 -3.75
C GLN A 139 -10.28 9.06 -3.97
N VAL A 140 -9.48 10.08 -4.27
CA VAL A 140 -8.01 10.04 -4.33
C VAL A 140 -7.50 10.18 -2.90
N THR A 141 -6.75 9.19 -2.42
CA THR A 141 -5.97 9.29 -1.19
C THR A 141 -4.55 8.86 -1.49
N GLN A 142 -3.56 9.64 -1.05
CA GLN A 142 -2.16 9.22 -1.09
C GLN A 142 -1.97 8.17 0.01
N SER A 143 -2.26 6.92 -0.33
CA SER A 143 -2.03 5.77 0.54
C SER A 143 -0.53 5.48 0.61
N THR A 144 0.12 5.96 1.66
CA THR A 144 1.45 5.44 2.02
C THR A 144 1.28 4.00 2.48
N LEU A 145 1.85 3.08 1.71
CA LEU A 145 1.79 1.66 2.01
C LEU A 145 2.76 1.36 3.16
N ILE A 146 2.21 1.02 4.33
CA ILE A 146 2.94 0.34 5.39
C ILE A 146 2.55 -1.13 5.24
N CYS A 147 3.52 -1.96 4.84
CA CYS A 147 3.38 -3.41 4.81
C CYS A 147 3.60 -4.01 6.21
#